data_AF-A0A924CS72-F1
#
_entry.id   AF-A0A924CS72-F1
#
_cell.length_a   1.000
_cell.length_b   1.000
_cell.length_c   1.000
_cell.angle_alpha   90.00
_cell.angle_beta   90.00
_cell.angle_gamma   90.00
#
_symmetry.space_group_name_H-M   'P 1'
#
loop_
_entity.id
_entity.type
_entity.pdbx_description
1 polymer ?
#
loop_
_entity_poly.entity_id
_entity_poly.type
_entity_poly.pdbx_seq_one_letter_code
_entity_poly.pdbx_strand_id
1 'polypeptide(L)'
;MKIRALLQVLVAATIVGVNLAACGPTKVAQCNLLSNEINQASGLGKKFEAVGKELEAKGSKVKGIAGFHKMAKEGAEKVTALVSELDGFTAKVKGVELKDEKLVGYRDQSVTIYSGASKSLKEVSGVLDQFTKLEANEEGKKILAASSKKLEAATADLQKVDQEEQKVSKEFNEYCGVVKK
;
A
#
# COMPACT_ATOMS: atom_id res chain seq x y z
N MET A 1 8.58 3.02 3.56
CA MET A 1 8.20 3.57 2.23
C MET A 1 9.34 4.31 1.51
N LYS A 2 10.30 3.53 0.98
CA LYS A 2 11.07 3.87 -0.22
C LYS A 2 10.63 2.87 -1.31
N ILE A 3 9.63 3.25 -2.11
CA ILE A 3 9.03 2.44 -3.19
C ILE A 3 9.97 2.29 -4.42
N ARG A 4 11.30 2.35 -4.25
CA ARG A 4 12.18 2.86 -5.33
C ARG A 4 13.24 1.95 -5.93
N ALA A 5 13.44 0.69 -5.55
CA ALA A 5 14.66 -0.01 -5.99
C ALA A 5 14.52 -1.34 -6.76
N LEU A 6 13.37 -2.03 -6.79
CA LEU A 6 13.40 -3.47 -7.13
C LEU A 6 12.48 -3.95 -8.25
N LEU A 7 11.80 -3.05 -8.96
CA LEU A 7 11.35 -3.34 -10.33
C LEU A 7 12.51 -3.08 -11.31
N GLN A 8 13.66 -3.70 -11.07
CA GLN A 8 14.70 -3.76 -12.09
C GLN A 8 14.32 -4.85 -13.09
N VAL A 9 13.47 -4.42 -14.03
CA VAL A 9 13.47 -4.81 -15.45
C VAL A 9 14.78 -5.50 -15.84
N LEU A 10 14.73 -6.81 -16.07
CA LEU A 10 15.39 -7.46 -17.20
C LEU A 10 14.80 -8.87 -17.35
N VAL A 11 13.81 -8.97 -18.25
CA VAL A 11 13.42 -10.23 -18.88
C VAL A 11 14.59 -10.64 -19.79
N ALA A 12 15.54 -11.39 -19.25
CA ALA A 12 16.49 -12.13 -20.06
C ALA A 12 16.00 -13.57 -20.14
N ALA A 13 15.51 -13.94 -21.31
CA ALA A 13 15.01 -15.27 -21.64
C ALA A 13 16.05 -16.35 -21.33
N THR A 14 15.74 -17.23 -20.37
CA THR A 14 16.38 -18.55 -20.27
C THR A 14 15.30 -19.62 -20.36
N ILE A 15 15.08 -20.05 -21.59
CA ILE A 15 14.34 -21.23 -22.00
C ILE A 15 15.08 -22.46 -21.44
N VAL A 16 14.47 -23.23 -20.54
CA VAL A 16 14.85 -24.63 -20.33
C VAL A 16 13.61 -25.49 -20.05
N GLY A 17 13.40 -26.50 -20.91
CA GLY A 17 12.80 -27.78 -20.54
C GLY A 17 11.28 -27.90 -20.62
N VAL A 18 10.76 -28.14 -21.81
CA VAL A 18 9.36 -28.51 -22.08
C VAL A 18 9.08 -29.94 -21.58
N ASN A 19 8.12 -30.09 -20.66
CA ASN A 19 7.33 -31.31 -20.50
C ASN A 19 5.88 -30.96 -20.81
N LEU A 20 5.41 -31.40 -21.99
CA LEU A 20 4.03 -31.29 -22.44
C LEU A 20 3.20 -32.39 -21.77
N ALA A 21 2.17 -32.02 -21.02
CA ALA A 21 0.81 -32.62 -21.06
C ALA A 21 -0.06 -32.11 -19.88
N ALA A 22 -0.53 -30.87 -19.97
CA ALA A 22 -1.79 -30.39 -19.41
C ALA A 22 -2.04 -28.98 -19.97
N CYS A 23 -3.14 -28.77 -20.69
CA CYS A 23 -3.52 -27.49 -21.30
C CYS A 23 -3.99 -26.47 -20.24
N GLY A 24 -3.13 -26.14 -19.28
CA GLY A 24 -3.27 -25.02 -18.36
C GLY A 24 -2.27 -23.92 -18.68
N PRO A 25 -2.57 -22.64 -18.36
CA PRO A 25 -1.59 -21.57 -18.46
C PRO A 25 -0.33 -21.95 -17.68
N THR A 26 0.83 -21.79 -18.31
CA THR A 26 2.12 -22.16 -17.72
C THR A 26 2.37 -21.36 -16.44
N LYS A 27 3.20 -21.90 -15.53
CA LYS A 27 3.63 -21.17 -14.32
C LYS A 27 4.14 -19.77 -14.65
N VAL A 28 4.95 -19.64 -15.71
CA VAL A 28 5.50 -18.35 -16.16
C VAL A 28 4.38 -17.39 -16.59
N ALA A 29 3.38 -17.87 -17.34
CA ALA A 29 2.25 -17.03 -17.75
C ALA A 29 1.45 -16.52 -16.52
N GLN A 30 1.22 -17.37 -15.52
CA GLN A 30 0.52 -16.99 -14.30
C GLN A 30 1.35 -16.03 -13.41
N CYS A 31 2.67 -16.23 -13.33
CA CYS A 31 3.59 -15.28 -12.68
C CYS A 31 3.52 -13.90 -13.33
N ASN A 32 3.56 -13.84 -14.67
CA ASN A 32 3.45 -12.57 -15.39
C ASN A 32 2.11 -11.89 -15.17
N LEU A 33 1.02 -12.66 -15.15
CA LEU A 33 -0.32 -12.14 -14.88
C LEU A 33 -0.40 -11.48 -13.50
N LEU A 34 0.00 -12.19 -12.44
CA LEU A 34 -0.03 -11.67 -11.08
C LEU A 34 0.94 -10.48 -10.90
N SER A 35 2.16 -10.57 -11.46
CA SER A 35 3.13 -9.48 -11.39
C SER A 35 2.61 -8.21 -12.07
N ASN A 36 1.98 -8.33 -13.25
CA ASN A 36 1.45 -7.17 -13.97
C ASN A 36 0.40 -6.41 -13.15
N GLU A 37 -0.49 -7.12 -12.45
CA GLU A 37 -1.44 -6.47 -11.55
C GLU A 37 -0.71 -5.85 -10.36
N ILE A 38 0.13 -6.60 -9.64
CA ILE A 38 0.85 -6.09 -8.45
C ILE A 38 1.73 -4.86 -8.78
N ASN A 39 2.33 -4.81 -9.97
CA ASN A 39 3.19 -3.69 -10.38
C ASN A 39 2.44 -2.34 -10.42
N GLN A 40 1.11 -2.34 -10.51
CA GLN A 40 0.28 -1.13 -10.39
C GLN A 40 0.38 -0.50 -8.99
N ALA A 41 0.72 -1.27 -7.95
CA ALA A 41 0.94 -0.77 -6.59
C ALA A 41 2.02 0.32 -6.53
N SER A 42 3.00 0.29 -7.43
CA SER A 42 4.04 1.32 -7.51
C SER A 42 3.48 2.72 -7.77
N GLY A 43 2.38 2.81 -8.55
CA GLY A 43 1.67 4.06 -8.80
C GLY A 43 1.00 4.60 -7.54
N LEU A 44 0.34 3.73 -6.78
CA LEU A 44 -0.28 4.06 -5.50
C LEU A 44 0.75 4.53 -4.47
N GLY A 45 1.88 3.82 -4.39
CA GLY A 45 2.96 4.20 -3.51
C GLY A 45 3.49 5.61 -3.79
N LYS A 46 3.68 5.98 -5.06
CA LYS A 46 4.09 7.34 -5.45
C LYS A 46 3.05 8.39 -5.05
N LYS A 47 1.75 8.08 -5.20
CA LYS A 47 0.68 8.98 -4.76
C LYS A 47 0.69 9.17 -3.25
N PHE A 48 0.89 8.10 -2.48
CA PHE A 48 1.04 8.18 -1.02
C PHE A 48 2.21 9.08 -0.62
N GLU A 49 3.39 8.88 -1.24
CA GLU A 49 4.56 9.72 -0.98
C GLU A 49 4.30 11.20 -1.30
N ALA A 50 3.59 11.46 -2.41
CA ALA A 50 3.21 12.81 -2.80
C ALA A 50 2.26 13.47 -1.79
N VAL A 51 1.25 12.74 -1.29
CA VAL A 51 0.34 13.24 -0.25
C VAL A 51 1.10 13.56 1.03
N GLY A 52 2.01 12.68 1.46
CA GLY A 52 2.84 12.92 2.64
C GLY A 52 3.69 14.19 2.52
N LYS A 53 4.40 14.35 1.40
CA LYS A 53 5.21 15.54 1.11
C LYS A 53 4.38 16.82 1.05
N GLU A 54 3.19 16.76 0.47
CA GLU A 54 2.30 17.91 0.39
C GLU A 54 1.81 18.33 1.79
N LEU A 55 1.42 17.36 2.62
CA LEU A 55 0.98 17.62 4.00
C LEU A 55 2.11 18.19 4.86
N GLU A 56 3.33 17.66 4.74
CA GLU A 56 4.51 18.20 5.40
C GLU A 56 4.78 19.67 4.97
N ALA A 57 4.78 19.91 3.65
CA ALA A 57 4.99 21.25 3.09
C ALA A 57 3.91 22.25 3.51
N LYS A 58 2.65 21.81 3.64
CA LYS A 58 1.55 22.63 4.15
C LYS A 58 1.66 22.85 5.65
N GLY A 59 1.98 21.80 6.41
CA GLY A 59 2.09 21.84 7.86
C GLY A 59 3.09 22.86 8.35
N SER A 60 4.25 22.97 7.71
CA SER A 60 5.27 24.00 8.02
C SER A 60 4.80 25.45 7.82
N LYS A 61 3.71 25.67 7.07
CA LYS A 61 3.16 26.99 6.74
C LYS A 61 1.86 27.30 7.48
N VAL A 62 1.31 26.34 8.21
CA VAL A 62 0.04 26.51 8.94
C VAL A 62 0.20 27.56 10.03
N LYS A 63 -0.73 28.52 10.07
CA LYS A 63 -0.84 29.51 11.14
C LYS A 63 -2.20 29.40 11.81
N GLY A 64 -2.19 29.25 13.13
CA GLY A 64 -3.40 29.17 13.94
C GLY A 64 -4.27 27.94 13.67
N ILE A 65 -5.34 27.84 14.45
CA ILE A 65 -6.18 26.64 14.48
C ILE A 65 -7.02 26.47 13.22
N ALA A 66 -7.51 27.57 12.63
CA ALA A 66 -8.27 27.53 11.37
C ALA A 66 -7.42 27.03 10.19
N GLY A 67 -6.15 27.44 10.12
CA GLY A 67 -5.21 26.93 9.12
C GLY A 67 -4.94 25.43 9.31
N PHE A 68 -4.83 25.00 10.57
CA PHE A 68 -4.65 23.59 10.91
C PHE A 68 -5.87 22.76 10.53
N HIS A 69 -7.09 23.21 10.85
CA HIS A 69 -8.34 22.54 10.46
C HIS A 69 -8.45 22.36 8.95
N LYS A 70 -8.12 23.41 8.18
CA LYS A 70 -8.11 23.33 6.71
C LYS A 70 -7.12 22.28 6.21
N MET A 71 -5.88 22.30 6.72
CA MET A 71 -4.84 21.34 6.34
C MET A 71 -5.25 19.90 6.72
N ALA A 72 -5.81 19.70 7.90
CA ALA A 72 -6.28 18.41 8.37
C ALA A 72 -7.44 17.89 7.50
N LYS A 73 -8.42 18.74 7.16
CA LYS A 73 -9.53 18.39 6.27
C LYS A 73 -9.04 17.96 4.88
N GLU A 74 -8.19 18.78 4.24
CA GLU A 74 -7.62 18.44 2.93
C GLU A 74 -6.79 17.15 2.98
N GLY A 75 -6.09 16.92 4.09
CA GLY A 75 -5.36 15.67 4.33
C GLY A 75 -6.30 14.46 4.43
N ALA A 76 -7.38 14.56 5.21
CA ALA A 76 -8.37 13.50 5.33
C ALA A 76 -8.98 13.15 3.96
N GLU A 77 -9.33 14.16 3.16
CA GLU A 77 -9.87 13.97 1.80
C GLU A 77 -8.88 13.23 0.89
N LYS A 78 -7.60 13.64 0.88
CA LYS A 78 -6.55 13.00 0.07
C LYS A 78 -6.25 11.57 0.52
N VAL A 79 -6.19 11.32 1.84
CA VAL A 79 -5.97 9.97 2.37
C VAL A 79 -7.18 9.08 2.08
N THR A 80 -8.41 9.59 2.17
CA THR A 80 -9.63 8.86 1.79
C THR A 80 -9.65 8.49 0.30
N ALA A 81 -9.18 9.39 -0.57
CA ALA A 81 -9.03 9.10 -1.99
C ALA A 81 -8.01 7.98 -2.23
N LEU A 82 -6.83 8.04 -1.58
CA LEU A 82 -5.81 6.98 -1.64
C LEU A 82 -6.35 5.62 -1.17
N VAL A 83 -7.08 5.62 -0.06
CA VAL A 83 -7.75 4.43 0.47
C VAL A 83 -8.68 3.83 -0.58
N SER A 84 -9.49 4.66 -1.24
CA SER A 84 -10.45 4.19 -2.24
C SER A 84 -9.75 3.59 -3.46
N GLU A 85 -8.64 4.19 -3.90
CA GLU A 85 -7.82 3.64 -4.97
C GLU A 85 -7.14 2.32 -4.57
N LEU A 86 -6.66 2.23 -3.32
CA LEU A 86 -6.03 1.03 -2.77
C LEU A 86 -7.03 -0.12 -2.59
N ASP A 87 -8.25 0.16 -2.15
CA ASP A 87 -9.35 -0.81 -2.08
C ASP A 87 -9.70 -1.33 -3.49
N GLY A 88 -9.79 -0.44 -4.48
CA GLY A 88 -10.03 -0.81 -5.88
C GLY A 88 -8.90 -1.68 -6.45
N PHE A 89 -7.65 -1.33 -6.17
CA PHE A 89 -6.50 -2.14 -6.55
C PHE A 89 -6.49 -3.52 -5.86
N THR A 90 -6.80 -3.57 -4.57
CA THR A 90 -6.91 -4.82 -3.80
C THR A 90 -7.96 -5.75 -4.42
N ALA A 91 -9.11 -5.20 -4.83
CA ALA A 91 -10.14 -5.95 -5.52
C ALA A 91 -9.67 -6.51 -6.87
N LYS A 92 -8.89 -5.76 -7.65
CA LYS A 92 -8.28 -6.24 -8.90
C LYS A 92 -7.33 -7.40 -8.66
N VAL A 93 -6.40 -7.27 -7.70
CA VAL A 93 -5.46 -8.35 -7.35
C VAL A 93 -6.21 -9.60 -6.91
N LYS A 94 -7.25 -9.45 -6.07
CA LYS A 94 -8.10 -10.56 -5.64
C LYS A 94 -8.80 -11.27 -6.80
N GLY A 95 -9.19 -10.50 -7.83
CA GLY A 95 -9.83 -11.01 -9.03
C GLY A 95 -8.91 -11.76 -9.99
N VAL A 96 -7.60 -11.80 -9.75
CA VAL A 96 -6.68 -12.56 -10.60
C VAL A 96 -6.90 -14.06 -10.41
N GLU A 97 -7.39 -14.70 -11.47
CA GLU A 97 -7.61 -16.14 -11.51
C GLU A 97 -6.29 -16.87 -11.76
N LEU A 98 -5.91 -17.73 -10.80
CA LEU A 98 -4.67 -18.48 -10.80
C LEU A 98 -5.00 -19.95 -10.55
N LYS A 99 -4.27 -20.84 -11.23
CA LYS A 99 -4.37 -22.30 -11.05
C LYS A 99 -3.24 -22.86 -10.18
N ASP A 100 -2.10 -22.17 -10.13
CA ASP A 100 -0.97 -22.53 -9.28
C ASP A 100 -1.27 -22.12 -7.82
N GLU A 101 -1.32 -23.11 -6.92
CA GLU A 101 -1.67 -22.91 -5.51
C GLU A 101 -0.71 -21.97 -4.77
N LYS A 102 0.58 -21.95 -5.13
CA LYS A 102 1.54 -21.02 -4.53
C LYS A 102 1.28 -19.60 -5.00
N LEU A 103 0.95 -19.41 -6.28
CA LEU A 103 0.58 -18.09 -6.80
C LEU A 103 -0.75 -17.60 -6.19
N VAL A 104 -1.71 -18.50 -5.95
CA VAL A 104 -2.92 -18.20 -5.18
C VAL A 104 -2.56 -17.71 -3.77
N GLY A 105 -1.65 -18.41 -3.08
CA GLY A 105 -1.13 -18.00 -1.78
C GLY A 105 -0.51 -16.59 -1.80
N TYR A 106 0.36 -16.29 -2.77
CA TYR A 106 0.96 -14.96 -2.90
C TYR A 106 -0.08 -13.87 -3.19
N ARG A 107 -1.05 -14.14 -4.08
CA ARG A 107 -2.17 -13.22 -4.34
C ARG A 107 -2.93 -12.90 -3.06
N ASP A 108 -3.28 -13.92 -2.28
CA ASP A 108 -4.08 -13.75 -1.06
C ASP A 108 -3.29 -13.04 0.05
N GLN A 109 -1.98 -13.30 0.15
CA GLN A 109 -1.07 -12.54 1.01
C GLN A 109 -0.98 -11.06 0.59
N SER A 110 -0.83 -10.78 -0.71
CA SER A 110 -0.85 -9.40 -1.23
C SER A 110 -2.18 -8.70 -0.93
N VAL A 111 -3.31 -9.37 -1.12
CA VAL A 111 -4.64 -8.84 -0.78
C VAL A 111 -4.72 -8.50 0.71
N THR A 112 -4.18 -9.35 1.57
CA THR A 112 -4.12 -9.12 3.03
C THR A 112 -3.28 -7.88 3.37
N ILE A 113 -2.09 -7.78 2.79
CA ILE A 113 -1.16 -6.64 2.98
C ILE A 113 -1.84 -5.33 2.56
N TYR A 114 -2.41 -5.26 1.36
CA TYR A 114 -3.03 -4.04 0.84
C TYR A 114 -4.33 -3.68 1.57
N SER A 115 -5.11 -4.67 2.01
CA SER A 115 -6.27 -4.43 2.89
C SER A 115 -5.85 -3.88 4.26
N GLY A 116 -4.76 -4.41 4.83
CA GLY A 116 -4.17 -3.91 6.08
C GLY A 116 -3.71 -2.47 5.94
N ALA A 117 -2.99 -2.15 4.87
CA ALA A 117 -2.59 -0.79 4.54
C ALA A 117 -3.79 0.15 4.41
N SER A 118 -4.84 -0.26 3.68
CA SER A 118 -6.08 0.51 3.52
C SER A 118 -6.74 0.80 4.86
N LYS A 119 -6.81 -0.19 5.76
CA LYS A 119 -7.34 -0.01 7.11
C LYS A 119 -6.53 1.03 7.90
N SER A 120 -5.21 0.94 7.93
CA SER A 120 -4.37 1.91 8.64
C SER A 120 -4.51 3.31 8.07
N LEU A 121 -4.62 3.45 6.74
CA LEU A 121 -4.87 4.74 6.10
C LEU A 121 -6.26 5.30 6.41
N LYS A 122 -7.30 4.45 6.51
CA LYS A 122 -8.63 4.87 7.00
C LYS A 122 -8.55 5.43 8.42
N GLU A 123 -7.77 4.80 9.29
CA GLU A 123 -7.55 5.30 10.66
C GLU A 123 -6.84 6.66 10.67
N VAL A 124 -5.79 6.83 9.85
CA VAL A 124 -5.11 8.12 9.66
C VAL A 124 -6.08 9.19 9.16
N SER A 125 -6.90 8.88 8.15
CA SER A 125 -7.92 9.80 7.65
C SER A 125 -8.94 10.18 8.72
N GLY A 126 -9.39 9.21 9.52
CA GLY A 126 -10.30 9.46 10.64
C GLY A 126 -9.68 10.37 11.70
N VAL A 127 -8.38 10.23 11.98
CA VAL A 127 -7.66 11.15 12.87
C VAL A 127 -7.58 12.56 12.28
N LEU A 128 -7.27 12.68 10.99
CA LEU A 128 -7.24 13.98 10.31
C LEU A 128 -8.61 14.66 10.33
N ASP A 129 -9.70 13.91 10.17
CA ASP A 129 -11.06 14.45 10.36
C ASP A 129 -11.30 14.91 11.81
N GLN A 130 -10.85 14.15 12.81
CA GLN A 130 -10.94 14.56 14.22
C GLN A 130 -10.17 15.85 14.51
N PHE A 131 -9.03 16.06 13.86
CA PHE A 131 -8.26 17.29 13.98
C PHE A 131 -8.99 18.53 13.46
N THR A 132 -10.00 18.39 12.59
CA THR A 132 -10.86 19.52 12.19
C THR A 132 -11.74 20.05 13.32
N LYS A 133 -11.89 19.27 14.40
CA LYS A 133 -12.68 19.59 15.60
C LYS A 133 -11.79 20.03 16.77
N LEU A 134 -10.48 20.15 16.55
CA LEU A 134 -9.55 20.52 17.60
C LEU A 134 -9.80 21.95 18.06
N GLU A 135 -9.88 22.17 19.38
CA GLU A 135 -9.98 23.51 19.97
C GLU A 135 -8.86 23.73 20.99
N ALA A 136 -8.55 24.98 21.33
CA ALA A 136 -7.54 25.32 22.33
C ALA A 136 -8.09 25.21 23.77
N ASN A 137 -8.69 24.07 24.11
CA ASN A 137 -9.30 23.79 25.41
C ASN A 137 -8.98 22.35 25.88
N GLU A 138 -9.51 21.96 27.04
CA GLU A 138 -9.29 20.61 27.60
C GLU A 138 -9.81 19.48 26.71
N GLU A 139 -10.91 19.70 26.00
CA GLU A 139 -11.46 18.70 25.07
C GLU A 139 -10.53 18.50 23.87
N GLY A 140 -9.97 19.60 23.32
CA GLY A 140 -8.96 19.54 22.27
C GLY A 140 -7.69 18.81 22.69
N LYS A 141 -7.24 18.96 23.95
CA LYS A 141 -6.10 18.18 24.48
C LYS A 141 -6.41 16.67 24.50
N LYS A 142 -7.62 16.26 24.90
CA LYS A 142 -8.03 14.85 24.87
C LYS A 142 -8.08 14.30 23.43
N ILE A 143 -8.64 15.07 22.50
CA ILE A 143 -8.67 14.71 21.08
C ILE A 143 -7.24 14.51 20.56
N LEU A 144 -6.34 15.43 20.89
CA LEU A 144 -4.93 15.34 20.48
C LEU A 144 -4.26 14.08 21.03
N ALA A 145 -4.40 13.80 22.33
CA ALA A 145 -3.80 12.63 22.96
C ALA A 145 -4.34 11.30 22.38
N ALA A 146 -5.65 11.21 22.14
CA ALA A 146 -6.27 10.04 21.52
C ALA A 146 -5.82 9.87 20.05
N SER A 147 -5.72 10.98 19.32
CA SER A 147 -5.29 11.03 17.93
C SER A 147 -3.82 10.61 17.77
N SER A 148 -2.93 11.07 18.66
CA SER A 148 -1.52 10.67 18.65
C SER A 148 -1.37 9.16 18.80
N LYS A 149 -2.09 8.54 19.76
CA LYS A 149 -2.06 7.07 19.94
C LYS A 149 -2.53 6.31 18.70
N LYS A 150 -3.58 6.81 18.04
CA LYS A 150 -4.08 6.21 16.78
C LYS A 150 -3.07 6.34 15.65
N LEU A 151 -2.42 7.50 15.51
CA LEU A 151 -1.38 7.71 14.50
C LEU A 151 -0.15 6.83 14.75
N GLU A 152 0.26 6.66 16.01
CA GLU A 152 1.33 5.75 16.39
C GLU A 152 0.99 4.30 16.02
N ALA A 153 -0.23 3.84 16.37
CA ALA A 153 -0.70 2.51 16.02
C ALA A 153 -0.77 2.30 14.50
N ALA A 154 -1.38 3.23 13.77
CA ALA A 154 -1.47 3.17 12.31
C ALA A 154 -0.08 3.19 11.64
N THR A 155 0.87 3.95 12.20
CA THR A 155 2.26 3.96 11.72
C THR A 155 2.95 2.62 11.95
N ALA A 156 2.79 2.03 13.14
CA ALA A 156 3.34 0.71 13.44
C ALA A 156 2.75 -0.37 12.52
N ASP A 157 1.46 -0.30 12.22
CA ASP A 157 0.82 -1.26 11.30
C ASP A 157 1.27 -1.04 9.85
N LEU A 158 1.42 0.21 9.39
CA LEU A 158 2.00 0.48 8.07
C LEU A 158 3.45 0.00 7.96
N GLN A 159 4.23 0.04 9.04
CA GLN A 159 5.58 -0.54 9.06
C GLN A 159 5.56 -2.07 8.95
N LYS A 160 4.63 -2.74 9.64
CA LYS A 160 4.46 -4.20 9.49
C LYS A 160 4.05 -4.58 8.07
N VAL A 161 3.09 -3.84 7.50
CA VAL A 161 2.67 -4.00 6.10
C VAL A 161 3.88 -3.87 5.15
N ASP A 162 4.75 -2.88 5.34
CA ASP A 162 5.95 -2.68 4.52
C ASP A 162 6.93 -3.87 4.67
N GLN A 163 7.07 -4.44 5.87
CA GLN A 163 7.90 -5.64 6.10
C GLN A 163 7.31 -6.91 5.46
N GLU A 164 6.01 -7.11 5.59
CA GLU A 164 5.30 -8.25 5.00
C GLU A 164 5.31 -8.18 3.47
N GLU A 165 5.13 -7.00 2.89
CA GLU A 165 5.26 -6.77 1.44
C GLU A 165 6.64 -7.15 0.93
N GLN A 166 7.70 -6.69 1.60
CA GLN A 166 9.07 -7.04 1.22
C GLN A 166 9.31 -8.56 1.26
N LYS A 167 8.78 -9.23 2.29
CA LYS A 167 8.88 -10.69 2.42
C LYS A 167 8.16 -11.40 1.28
N VAL A 168 6.89 -11.07 1.04
CA VAL A 168 6.06 -11.68 -0.01
C VAL A 168 6.65 -11.40 -1.39
N SER A 169 7.11 -10.18 -1.65
CA SER A 169 7.76 -9.79 -2.90
C SER A 169 9.01 -10.62 -3.17
N LYS A 170 9.86 -10.83 -2.14
CA LYS A 170 11.05 -11.69 -2.26
C LYS A 170 10.67 -13.14 -2.57
N GLU A 171 9.77 -13.74 -1.80
CA GLU A 171 9.34 -15.12 -1.97
C GLU A 171 8.68 -15.34 -3.35
N PHE A 172 7.87 -14.38 -3.80
CA PHE A 172 7.26 -14.37 -5.12
C PHE A 172 8.32 -14.33 -6.24
N ASN A 173 9.30 -13.43 -6.14
CA ASN A 173 10.37 -13.31 -7.13
C ASN A 173 11.24 -14.57 -7.21
N GLU A 174 11.56 -15.17 -6.06
CA GLU A 174 12.26 -16.45 -5.98
C GLU A 174 11.43 -17.56 -6.65
N TYR A 175 10.13 -17.63 -6.36
CA TYR A 175 9.25 -18.63 -6.94
C TYR A 175 9.11 -18.48 -8.46
N CYS A 176 8.95 -17.25 -8.95
CA CYS A 176 8.78 -16.94 -10.36
C CYS A 176 10.11 -16.91 -11.14
N GLY A 177 11.25 -17.17 -10.50
CA GLY A 177 12.55 -17.25 -11.17
C GLY A 177 13.11 -15.90 -11.61
N VAL A 178 12.70 -14.81 -10.95
CA VAL A 178 13.14 -13.43 -11.23
C VAL A 178 14.45 -13.11 -10.48
N VAL A 179 15.05 -14.09 -9.77
CA VAL A 179 16.28 -13.89 -9.01
C VAL A 179 17.41 -13.48 -9.95
N LYS A 180 17.86 -12.23 -9.80
CA LYS A 180 19.08 -11.74 -10.42
C LYS A 180 20.27 -12.58 -9.93
N LYS A 181 20.99 -13.19 -10.87
CA LYS A 181 22.40 -13.53 -10.64
C LYS A 181 23.20 -12.25 -10.44
#